data_AF-A0A2S6R0A5-F1
#
_entry.id   AF-A0A2S6R0A5-F1
#
_cell.length_a   1.000
_cell.length_b   1.000
_cell.length_c   1.000
_cell.angle_alpha   90.00
_cell.angle_beta   90.00
_cell.angle_gamma   90.00
#
_symmetry.space_group_name_H-M   'P 1'
#
loop_
_entity.id
_entity.type
_entity.pdbx_description
1 polymer ?
#
loop_
_entity_poly.entity_id
_entity_poly.type
_entity_poly.pdbx_seq_one_letter_code
_entity_poly.pdbx_strand_id
1 'polypeptide(L)'
;MQRDPELIAHDLEHLNITPEAARKLFGAVLDADEQVDVAATEENRTQIMAARVKRLGNGNGARDIHTGEPSLPAGDNLAVYGTGDAARWACARCAADLGPLSDNYKDVCLREDLPVSDSNPLVGDPADFVDDAVAFRLFHCPSCGTHIDNEIAVESDPVMRDIELLL
;
A
#
# COMPACT_ATOMS: atom_id res chain seq x y z
N MET A 1 3.14 4.39 -4.43
CA MET A 1 2.58 4.62 -5.78
C MET A 1 1.44 5.64 -5.86
N GLN A 2 0.96 6.26 -4.76
CA GLN A 2 -0.10 7.29 -4.85
C GLN A 2 0.43 8.72 -4.94
N ARG A 3 1.75 8.91 -5.05
CA ARG A 3 2.33 10.24 -5.25
C ARG A 3 1.88 10.79 -6.59
N ASP A 4 1.40 12.02 -6.59
CA ASP A 4 0.96 12.74 -7.77
C ASP A 4 2.05 12.70 -8.86
N PRO A 5 1.74 12.29 -10.11
CA PRO A 5 2.68 12.35 -11.23
C PRO A 5 3.39 13.69 -11.39
N GLU A 6 2.70 14.82 -11.16
CA GLU A 6 3.31 16.15 -11.26
C GLU A 6 4.36 16.38 -10.16
N LEU A 7 4.11 15.89 -8.94
CA LEU A 7 5.09 15.93 -7.85
C LEU A 7 6.29 15.02 -8.10
N ILE A 8 6.11 13.94 -8.85
CA ILE A 8 7.22 13.07 -9.27
C ILE A 8 8.10 13.78 -10.30
N ALA A 9 7.49 14.51 -11.24
CA ALA A 9 8.23 15.33 -12.20
C ALA A 9 9.06 16.39 -11.47
N HIS A 10 8.45 17.11 -10.52
CA HIS A 10 9.16 18.05 -9.65
C HIS A 10 10.33 17.39 -8.89
N ASP A 11 10.13 16.20 -8.33
CA ASP A 11 11.21 15.50 -7.60
C ASP A 11 12.38 15.08 -8.52
N LEU A 12 12.11 14.76 -9.78
CA LEU A 12 13.15 14.47 -10.79
C LEU A 12 13.91 15.74 -11.19
N GLU A 13 13.21 16.82 -11.48
CA GLU A 13 13.82 18.12 -11.83
C GLU A 13 14.76 18.63 -10.74
N HIS A 14 14.39 18.41 -9.48
CA HIS A 14 15.17 18.83 -8.31
C HIS A 14 16.19 17.79 -7.83
N LEU A 15 16.36 16.66 -8.53
CA LEU A 15 17.25 15.56 -8.16
C LEU A 15 16.98 14.99 -6.75
N ASN A 16 15.75 15.12 -6.26
CA ASN A 16 15.31 14.51 -5.01
C ASN A 16 15.20 12.99 -5.16
N ILE A 17 14.97 12.51 -6.38
CA ILE A 17 14.89 11.10 -6.74
C ILE A 17 15.61 10.84 -8.07
N THR A 18 15.99 9.59 -8.31
CA THR A 18 16.53 9.15 -9.60
C THR A 18 15.42 8.70 -10.55
N PRO A 19 15.65 8.70 -11.88
CA PRO A 19 14.73 8.09 -12.85
C PRO A 19 14.43 6.61 -12.57
N GLU A 20 15.38 5.87 -11.99
CA GLU A 20 15.17 4.50 -11.57
C GLU A 20 14.21 4.41 -10.38
N ALA A 21 14.39 5.27 -9.36
CA ALA A 21 13.49 5.35 -8.20
C ALA A 21 12.08 5.78 -8.61
N ALA A 22 11.95 6.71 -9.56
CA ALA A 22 10.65 7.12 -10.11
C ALA A 22 9.87 5.94 -10.70
N ARG A 23 10.54 5.12 -11.53
CA ARG A 23 9.95 3.91 -12.12
C ARG A 23 9.62 2.86 -11.06
N LYS A 24 10.58 2.53 -10.18
CA LYS A 24 10.44 1.42 -9.22
C LYS A 24 9.49 1.71 -8.05
N LEU A 25 9.63 2.87 -7.41
CA LEU A 25 8.87 3.20 -6.19
C LEU A 25 7.50 3.80 -6.49
N PHE A 26 7.43 4.61 -7.55
CA PHE A 26 6.22 5.34 -7.89
C PHE A 26 5.49 4.79 -9.12
N GLY A 27 6.07 3.83 -9.84
CA GLY A 27 5.46 3.30 -11.07
C GLY A 27 5.40 4.33 -12.19
N ALA A 28 6.23 5.37 -12.14
CA ALA A 28 6.26 6.41 -13.16
C ALA A 28 6.74 5.84 -14.50
N VAL A 29 6.10 6.30 -15.57
CA VAL A 29 6.57 6.09 -16.95
C VAL A 29 7.23 7.38 -17.38
N LEU A 30 8.47 7.27 -17.86
CA LEU A 30 9.25 8.41 -18.34
C LEU A 30 9.37 8.32 -19.85
N ASP A 31 9.23 9.46 -20.53
CA ASP A 31 9.45 9.56 -21.97
C ASP A 31 10.94 9.59 -22.34
N ALA A 32 11.25 9.90 -23.60
CA ALA A 32 12.61 9.95 -24.12
C ALA A 32 13.47 11.06 -23.50
N ASP A 33 12.84 12.12 -22.98
CA ASP A 33 13.48 13.28 -22.35
C ASP A 33 13.46 13.17 -20.81
N GLU A 34 13.21 11.96 -20.29
CA GLU A 34 13.06 11.62 -18.87
C GLU A 34 11.94 12.39 -18.15
N GLN A 35 10.97 12.92 -18.88
CA GLN A 35 9.80 13.59 -18.31
C GLN A 35 8.70 12.58 -17.97
N VAL A 36 7.93 12.86 -16.91
CA VAL A 36 6.83 11.98 -16.49
C VAL A 36 5.69 12.05 -17.49
N ASP A 37 5.37 10.92 -18.12
CA ASP A 37 4.13 10.75 -18.86
C ASP A 37 3.02 10.40 -17.86
N VAL A 38 2.16 11.39 -17.58
CA VAL A 38 1.07 11.26 -16.59
C VAL A 38 0.11 10.13 -16.97
N ALA A 39 -0.35 10.10 -18.22
CA ALA A 39 -1.33 9.13 -18.67
C ALA A 39 -0.76 7.70 -18.66
N ALA A 40 0.46 7.52 -19.18
CA ALA A 40 1.12 6.23 -19.15
C ALA A 40 1.46 5.78 -17.72
N THR A 41 1.78 6.72 -16.82
CA THR A 41 2.00 6.44 -15.39
C THR A 41 0.74 5.92 -14.72
N GLU A 42 -0.42 6.55 -14.94
CA GLU A 42 -1.69 6.10 -14.38
C GLU A 42 -2.10 4.72 -14.90
N GLU A 43 -1.90 4.46 -16.20
CA GLU A 43 -2.15 3.15 -16.80
C GLU A 43 -1.21 2.09 -16.21
N ASN A 44 0.09 2.36 -16.16
CA ASN A 44 1.08 1.44 -15.59
C ASN A 44 0.78 1.11 -14.12
N ARG A 45 0.42 2.11 -13.31
CA ARG A 45 0.01 1.90 -11.92
C ARG A 45 -1.22 1.00 -11.81
N THR A 46 -2.21 1.19 -12.68
CA THR A 46 -3.40 0.34 -12.76
C THR A 46 -3.03 -1.10 -13.10
N GLN A 47 -2.11 -1.30 -14.05
CA GLN A 47 -1.62 -2.63 -14.42
C GLN A 47 -0.84 -3.30 -13.27
N ILE A 48 0.07 -2.58 -12.59
CA ILE A 48 0.81 -3.08 -11.42
C ILE A 48 -0.15 -3.54 -10.33
N MET A 49 -1.15 -2.71 -10.01
CA MET A 49 -2.15 -3.03 -8.98
C MET A 49 -3.00 -4.24 -9.35
N ALA A 50 -3.49 -4.32 -10.60
CA ALA A 50 -4.24 -5.48 -11.09
C ALA A 50 -3.39 -6.76 -11.06
N ALA A 51 -2.11 -6.66 -11.43
CA ALA A 51 -1.17 -7.78 -11.37
C ALA A 51 -0.95 -8.28 -9.93
N ARG A 52 -0.86 -7.37 -8.95
CA ARG A 52 -0.79 -7.74 -7.52
C ARG A 52 -2.02 -8.49 -7.06
N VAL A 53 -3.22 -7.99 -7.36
CA VAL A 53 -4.48 -8.67 -7.03
C VAL A 53 -4.51 -10.07 -7.65
N LYS A 54 -4.13 -10.20 -8.92
CA LYS A 54 -4.08 -11.51 -9.60
C LYS A 54 -3.07 -12.46 -8.96
N ARG A 55 -1.89 -11.96 -8.58
CA ARG A 55 -0.78 -12.77 -8.04
C ARG A 55 -1.02 -13.21 -6.60
N LEU A 56 -1.57 -12.34 -5.76
CA LEU A 56 -1.73 -12.56 -4.32
C LEU A 56 -3.16 -13.00 -3.94
N GLY A 57 -4.13 -12.82 -4.84
CA GLY A 57 -5.56 -12.94 -4.55
C GLY A 57 -6.03 -14.30 -4.05
N ASN A 58 -5.38 -15.41 -4.45
CA ASN A 58 -5.51 -16.78 -3.92
C ASN A 58 -6.85 -17.21 -3.25
N GLY A 59 -8.01 -16.81 -3.79
CA GLY A 59 -9.34 -17.18 -3.28
C GLY A 59 -10.05 -16.14 -2.41
N ASN A 60 -9.47 -14.96 -2.18
CA ASN A 60 -10.18 -13.84 -1.56
C ASN A 60 -11.29 -13.34 -2.50
N GLY A 61 -12.52 -13.37 -1.99
CA GLY A 61 -13.70 -12.92 -2.71
C GLY A 61 -13.74 -11.40 -2.91
N ALA A 62 -14.60 -10.96 -3.84
CA ALA A 62 -14.89 -9.53 -4.00
C ALA A 62 -15.35 -8.93 -2.67
N ARG A 63 -14.84 -7.75 -2.32
CA ARG A 63 -15.30 -6.98 -1.16
C ARG A 63 -16.45 -6.08 -1.55
N ASP A 64 -17.34 -5.83 -0.60
CA ASP A 64 -18.35 -4.79 -0.74
C ASP A 64 -17.67 -3.42 -0.90
N ILE A 65 -18.29 -2.54 -1.69
CA ILE A 65 -17.81 -1.19 -1.93
C ILE A 65 -18.75 -0.21 -1.24
N HIS A 66 -18.21 0.58 -0.31
CA HIS A 66 -18.98 1.63 0.36
C HIS A 66 -19.34 2.76 -0.61
N THR A 67 -20.48 3.41 -0.37
CA THR A 67 -20.92 4.58 -1.15
C THR A 67 -20.97 5.83 -0.26
N GLY A 68 -20.79 7.00 -0.85
CA GLY A 68 -20.72 8.27 -0.14
C GLY A 68 -19.32 8.60 0.41
N GLU A 69 -19.27 9.63 1.25
CA GLU A 69 -18.03 10.12 1.83
C GLU A 69 -17.62 9.31 3.07
N PRO A 70 -16.31 9.08 3.28
CA PRO A 70 -15.83 8.47 4.51
C PRO A 70 -16.16 9.35 5.71
N SER A 71 -16.45 8.70 6.84
CA SER A 71 -16.67 9.39 8.12
C SER A 71 -15.35 9.91 8.72
N LEU A 72 -14.23 9.25 8.41
CA LEU A 72 -12.90 9.67 8.84
C LEU A 72 -11.82 9.18 7.84
N PRO A 73 -10.91 10.05 7.38
CA PRO A 73 -9.64 9.60 6.80
C PRO A 73 -8.72 9.09 7.93
N ALA A 74 -8.39 7.80 7.91
CA ALA A 74 -7.56 7.15 8.94
C ALA A 74 -6.09 6.97 8.52
N GLY A 75 -5.76 7.34 7.28
CA GLY A 75 -4.43 7.37 6.70
C GLY A 75 -4.53 7.71 5.21
N ASP A 76 -3.40 7.75 4.50
CA ASP A 76 -3.38 8.10 3.07
C ASP A 76 -4.20 7.13 2.21
N ASN A 77 -4.22 5.85 2.59
CA ASN A 77 -4.89 4.78 1.85
C ASN A 77 -5.98 4.05 2.66
N LEU A 78 -6.27 4.51 3.88
CA LEU A 78 -7.20 3.90 4.81
C LEU A 78 -8.26 4.93 5.27
N ALA A 79 -9.52 4.52 5.27
CA ALA A 79 -10.64 5.34 5.69
C ALA A 79 -11.59 4.54 6.58
N VAL A 80 -12.47 5.26 7.29
CA VAL A 80 -13.58 4.69 8.05
C VAL A 80 -14.91 5.13 7.44
N TYR A 81 -15.82 4.18 7.28
CA TYR A 81 -17.21 4.41 6.89
C TYR A 81 -18.15 4.04 8.03
N GLY A 82 -19.23 4.80 8.20
CA GLY A 82 -20.20 4.57 9.27
C GLY A 82 -19.75 5.10 10.63
N THR A 83 -20.55 4.86 11.66
CA THR A 83 -20.34 5.36 13.03
C THR A 83 -20.70 4.30 14.06
N GLY A 84 -20.14 4.42 15.27
CA GLY A 84 -20.36 3.46 16.37
C GLY A 84 -20.04 2.03 15.97
N ASP A 85 -20.87 1.08 16.41
CA ASP A 85 -20.68 -0.36 16.16
C ASP A 85 -20.78 -0.75 14.67
N ALA A 86 -21.34 0.11 13.82
CA ALA A 86 -21.43 -0.11 12.38
C ALA A 86 -20.22 0.44 11.61
N ALA A 87 -19.25 1.06 12.30
CA ALA A 87 -18.06 1.61 11.65
C ALA A 87 -17.19 0.50 11.04
N ARG A 88 -16.71 0.75 9.82
CA ARG A 88 -15.94 -0.19 8.99
C ARG A 88 -14.66 0.45 8.51
N TRP A 89 -13.57 -0.31 8.52
CA TRP A 89 -12.39 0.02 7.76
C TRP A 89 -12.68 -0.09 6.26
N ALA A 90 -12.09 0.80 5.46
CA ALA A 90 -12.19 0.75 4.02
C ALA A 90 -10.91 1.25 3.34
N CYS A 91 -10.66 0.75 2.14
CA CYS A 91 -9.64 1.32 1.26
C CYS A 91 -10.03 2.74 0.85
N ALA A 92 -9.20 3.74 1.12
CA ALA A 92 -9.51 5.13 0.78
C ALA A 92 -9.60 5.40 -0.73
N ARG A 93 -9.00 4.53 -1.57
CA ARG A 93 -9.01 4.68 -3.03
C ARG A 93 -10.28 4.16 -3.69
N CYS A 94 -10.70 2.94 -3.34
CA CYS A 94 -11.82 2.27 -4.03
C CYS A 94 -13.00 1.97 -3.11
N ALA A 95 -12.97 2.46 -1.86
CA ALA A 95 -13.99 2.24 -0.84
C ALA A 95 -14.30 0.77 -0.52
N ALA A 96 -13.40 -0.16 -0.87
CA ALA A 96 -13.57 -1.57 -0.55
C ALA A 96 -13.54 -1.78 0.96
N ASP A 97 -14.52 -2.51 1.47
CA ASP A 97 -14.65 -2.87 2.87
C ASP A 97 -13.48 -3.77 3.33
N LEU A 98 -12.85 -3.38 4.43
CA LEU A 98 -11.69 -4.04 5.05
C LEU A 98 -11.99 -4.56 6.47
N GLY A 99 -13.26 -4.77 6.82
CA GLY A 99 -13.61 -5.30 8.14
C GLY A 99 -14.20 -4.25 9.11
N PRO A 100 -14.69 -4.71 10.26
CA PRO A 100 -15.24 -3.81 11.28
C PRO A 100 -14.11 -3.05 11.97
N LEU A 101 -14.42 -1.88 12.53
CA LEU A 101 -13.46 -1.06 13.27
C LEU A 101 -12.89 -1.79 14.50
N SER A 102 -13.64 -2.77 15.04
CA SER A 102 -13.22 -3.63 16.14
C SER A 102 -12.11 -4.60 15.80
N ASP A 103 -11.83 -4.83 14.51
CA ASP A 103 -10.87 -5.82 14.03
C ASP A 103 -9.66 -5.12 13.39
N ASN A 104 -8.66 -5.91 12.98
CA ASN A 104 -7.49 -5.41 12.26
C ASN A 104 -7.74 -5.45 10.74
N TYR A 105 -7.69 -4.29 10.08
CA TYR A 105 -7.88 -4.19 8.63
C TYR A 105 -6.82 -4.97 7.83
N LYS A 106 -5.63 -5.18 8.40
CA LYS A 106 -4.54 -5.93 7.75
C LYS A 106 -4.87 -7.40 7.57
N ASP A 107 -5.71 -7.99 8.42
CA ASP A 107 -6.04 -9.43 8.39
C ASP A 107 -6.81 -9.84 7.12
N VAL A 108 -7.47 -8.88 6.46
CA VAL A 108 -8.23 -9.11 5.22
C VAL A 108 -7.52 -8.59 3.96
N CYS A 109 -6.37 -7.94 4.14
CA CYS A 109 -5.53 -7.46 3.05
C CYS A 109 -4.77 -8.61 2.38
N LEU A 110 -4.31 -8.37 1.14
CA LEU A 110 -3.35 -9.25 0.48
C LEU A 110 -1.97 -8.98 1.06
N ARG A 111 -1.39 -9.96 1.75
CA ARG A 111 -0.06 -9.88 2.34
C ARG A 111 1.00 -10.34 1.33
N GLU A 112 2.06 -9.57 1.22
CA GLU A 112 3.29 -9.93 0.50
C GLU A 112 4.48 -9.73 1.41
N ASP A 113 5.25 -10.80 1.63
CA ASP A 113 6.45 -10.76 2.47
C ASP A 113 7.69 -10.72 1.58
N LEU A 114 8.54 -9.73 1.82
CA LEU A 114 9.77 -9.48 1.09
C LEU A 114 10.98 -9.47 2.04
N PRO A 115 12.20 -9.66 1.50
CA PRO A 115 13.42 -9.36 2.24
C PRO A 115 13.44 -7.90 2.72
N VAL A 116 14.03 -7.64 3.90
CA VAL A 116 14.13 -6.28 4.45
C VAL A 116 14.87 -5.31 3.51
N SER A 117 15.80 -5.81 2.69
CA SER A 117 16.52 -5.04 1.66
C SER A 117 15.61 -4.36 0.64
N ASP A 118 14.39 -4.87 0.44
CA ASP A 118 13.42 -4.28 -0.48
C ASP A 118 12.74 -3.04 0.11
N SER A 119 12.77 -2.86 1.45
CA SER A 119 12.28 -1.63 2.10
C SER A 119 13.25 -0.45 1.94
N ASN A 120 14.54 -0.73 1.93
CA ASN A 120 15.61 0.24 1.81
C ASN A 120 16.88 -0.45 1.30
N PRO A 121 17.40 -0.11 0.11
CA PRO A 121 18.60 -0.76 -0.44
C PRO A 121 19.88 -0.50 0.37
N LEU A 122 19.85 0.43 1.33
CA LEU A 122 20.97 0.74 2.22
C LEU A 122 20.88 0.04 3.59
N VAL A 123 19.84 -0.75 3.84
CA VAL A 123 19.72 -1.51 5.08
C VAL A 123 20.77 -2.63 5.10
N GLY A 124 21.42 -2.82 6.26
CA GLY A 124 22.32 -3.95 6.48
C GLY A 124 21.56 -5.28 6.57
N ASP A 125 22.29 -6.38 6.69
CA ASP A 125 21.67 -7.69 6.92
C ASP A 125 20.96 -7.69 8.29
N PRO A 126 19.65 -7.96 8.36
CA PRO A 126 18.93 -8.04 9.63
C PRO A 126 19.57 -9.01 10.63
N ALA A 127 20.23 -10.07 10.16
CA ALA A 127 20.89 -11.06 10.99
C ALA A 127 22.07 -10.50 11.82
N ASP A 128 22.59 -9.32 11.46
CA ASP A 128 23.61 -8.63 12.26
C ASP A 128 23.03 -7.99 13.53
N PHE A 129 21.69 -7.84 13.62
CA PHE A 129 21.02 -7.07 14.66
C PHE A 129 19.89 -7.82 15.39
N VAL A 130 19.27 -8.81 14.73
CA VAL A 130 18.12 -9.56 15.23
C VAL A 130 18.40 -11.05 15.05
N ASP A 131 18.28 -11.83 16.13
CA ASP A 131 18.54 -13.27 16.11
C ASP A 131 17.50 -14.05 15.29
N ASP A 132 16.24 -13.57 15.30
CA ASP A 132 15.12 -14.17 14.56
C ASP A 132 15.01 -13.63 13.13
N ALA A 133 14.41 -14.42 12.23
CA ALA A 133 14.14 -14.00 10.87
C ALA A 133 13.20 -12.79 10.83
N VAL A 134 13.54 -11.78 10.02
CA VAL A 134 12.77 -10.53 9.87
C VAL A 134 12.30 -10.39 8.43
N ALA A 135 11.03 -10.01 8.25
CA ALA A 135 10.43 -9.77 6.94
C ALA A 135 9.90 -8.34 6.80
N PHE A 136 9.95 -7.82 5.58
CA PHE A 136 9.21 -6.64 5.17
C PHE A 136 7.85 -7.06 4.63
N ARG A 137 6.80 -6.87 5.43
CA ARG A 137 5.44 -7.30 5.13
C ARG A 137 4.67 -6.12 4.54
N LEU A 138 4.07 -6.34 3.37
CA LEU A 138 3.27 -5.36 2.64
C LEU A 138 1.81 -5.81 2.65
N PHE A 139 0.88 -4.88 2.92
CA PHE A 139 -0.55 -5.13 2.94
C PHE A 139 -1.24 -4.35 1.83
N HIS A 140 -1.91 -5.05 0.93
CA HIS A 140 -2.60 -4.47 -0.22
C HIS A 140 -4.11 -4.67 -0.15
N CYS A 141 -4.87 -3.68 -0.62
CA CYS A 141 -6.31 -3.79 -0.80
C CYS A 141 -6.62 -5.00 -1.71
N PRO A 142 -7.49 -5.92 -1.27
CA PRO A 142 -7.82 -7.12 -2.04
C PRO A 142 -8.64 -6.81 -3.30
N SER A 143 -9.37 -5.70 -3.33
CA SER A 143 -10.18 -5.32 -4.49
C SER A 143 -9.37 -4.60 -5.57
N CYS A 144 -8.48 -3.68 -5.20
CA CYS A 144 -7.83 -2.78 -6.16
C CYS A 144 -6.30 -2.78 -6.11
N GLY A 145 -5.66 -3.60 -5.27
CA GLY A 145 -4.20 -3.73 -5.21
C GLY A 145 -3.44 -2.53 -4.67
N THR A 146 -4.14 -1.50 -4.18
CA THR A 146 -3.54 -0.34 -3.53
C THR A 146 -2.78 -0.79 -2.28
N HIS A 147 -1.57 -0.29 -2.11
CA HIS A 147 -0.81 -0.51 -0.88
C HIS A 147 -1.46 0.27 0.27
N ILE A 148 -1.95 -0.44 1.27
CA ILE A 148 -2.62 0.13 2.44
C ILE A 148 -1.59 0.49 3.50
N ASP A 149 -0.72 -0.47 3.83
CA ASP A 149 0.28 -0.31 4.88
C ASP A 149 1.42 -1.34 4.74
N ASN A 150 2.49 -1.15 5.50
CA ASN A 150 3.62 -2.06 5.61
C ASN A 150 4.18 -2.16 7.04
N GLU A 151 4.85 -3.26 7.36
CA GLU A 151 5.60 -3.40 8.61
C GLU A 151 6.91 -4.17 8.40
N ILE A 152 7.95 -3.84 9.18
CA ILE A 152 9.15 -4.70 9.32
C ILE A 152 8.97 -5.42 10.65
N ALA A 153 8.86 -6.75 10.61
CA ALA A 153 8.54 -7.54 11.79
C ALA A 153 9.26 -8.89 11.77
N VAL A 154 9.52 -9.45 12.95
CA VAL A 154 9.99 -10.83 13.08
C VAL A 154 8.95 -11.75 12.45
N GLU A 155 9.37 -12.72 11.64
CA GLU A 155 8.45 -13.55 10.83
C GLU A 155 7.38 -14.27 11.66
N SER A 156 7.72 -14.67 12.89
CA SER A 156 6.79 -15.33 13.81
C SER A 156 5.81 -14.40 14.52
N ASP A 157 6.04 -13.07 14.48
CA ASP A 157 5.17 -12.13 15.17
C ASP A 157 3.79 -12.07 14.51
N PRO A 158 2.71 -11.94 15.29
CA PRO A 158 1.39 -11.69 14.74
C PRO A 158 1.38 -10.39 13.93
N VAL A 159 0.41 -10.25 13.04
CA VAL A 159 0.20 -8.99 12.31
C VAL A 159 -0.14 -7.90 13.33
N MET A 160 0.58 -6.76 13.27
CA MET A 160 0.40 -5.69 14.24
C MET A 160 -0.96 -5.02 14.06
N ARG A 161 -1.70 -4.87 15.17
CA ARG A 161 -2.86 -3.98 15.24
C ARG A 161 -2.37 -2.61 15.70
N ASP A 162 -2.10 -1.74 14.74
CA ASP A 162 -1.50 -0.43 14.91
C ASP A 162 -2.51 0.68 15.20
N ILE A 163 -3.75 0.52 14.75
CA ILE A 163 -4.81 1.50 14.92
C ILE A 163 -6.01 0.90 15.67
N GLU A 164 -6.36 1.56 16.78
CA GLU A 164 -7.59 1.32 17.54
C GLU A 164 -8.32 2.64 17.72
N LEU A 165 -9.53 2.76 17.14
CA LEU A 165 -10.35 3.96 17.20
C LEU A 165 -11.59 3.71 18.05
N LEU A 166 -11.96 4.71 18.85
CA LEU A 166 -13.22 4.77 19.59
C LEU A 166 -14.10 5.85 18.94
N LEU A 167 -15.05 5.43 18.11
CA LEU A 167 -15.95 6.30 17.33
C LEU A 167 -17.42 6.12 17.76
#